data_AF-G5BUE7-F1
#
_entry.id   AF-G5BUE7-F1
#
_cell.length_a   1.000
_cell.length_b   1.000
_cell.length_c   1.000
_cell.angle_alpha   90.00
_cell.angle_beta   90.00
_cell.angle_gamma   90.00
#
_symmetry.space_group_name_H-M   'P 1'
#
loop_
_entity.id
_entity.type
_entity.pdbx_description
1 polymer ?
#
loop_
_entity_poly.entity_id
_entity_poly.type
_entity_poly.pdbx_seq_one_letter_code
_entity_poly.pdbx_strand_id
1 'polypeptide(L)'
;MHLSCQDNAVLGFGLVLTKPLGTKADVSVYLSLDIPETWNKIELVVTQEDVELAYQEAMMNVAQLNRTAAGFMHVFSAPAMTNIVGFRILG
;
A
#
# COMPACT_ATOMS: atom_id res chain seq x y z
N MET A 1 1.81 -25.43 -10.80
CA MET A 1 1.71 -24.20 -10.00
C MET A 1 2.71 -24.36 -8.86
N HIS A 2 3.88 -23.71 -8.95
CA HIS A 2 4.92 -23.83 -7.93
C HIS A 2 4.75 -22.64 -6.97
N LEU A 3 4.32 -22.88 -5.73
CA LEU A 3 4.18 -21.82 -4.74
C LEU A 3 5.58 -21.31 -4.38
N SER A 4 5.84 -20.02 -4.61
CA SER A 4 7.06 -19.35 -4.17
C SER A 4 7.07 -19.26 -2.63
N CYS A 5 8.10 -19.83 -2.01
CA CYS A 5 8.29 -19.81 -0.55
C CYS A 5 8.62 -18.39 -0.05
N GLN A 6 8.11 -18.01 1.11
CA GLN A 6 8.33 -16.66 1.69
C GLN A 6 9.71 -16.52 2.34
N ASP A 7 10.42 -17.63 2.59
CA ASP A 7 11.64 -17.66 3.42
C ASP A 7 12.94 -17.82 2.63
N ASN A 8 12.87 -17.86 1.29
CA ASN A 8 14.03 -18.12 0.44
C ASN A 8 14.82 -16.85 0.07
N ALA A 9 14.70 -15.76 0.85
CA ALA A 9 15.41 -14.52 0.59
C ALA A 9 16.93 -14.73 0.63
N VAL A 10 17.61 -14.37 -0.46
CA VAL A 10 19.06 -14.52 -0.60
C VAL A 10 19.73 -13.14 -0.52
N LEU A 11 20.87 -13.05 0.18
CA LEU A 11 21.69 -11.83 0.22
C LEU A 11 22.11 -11.40 -1.19
N GLY A 12 21.99 -10.10 -1.48
CA GLY A 12 22.34 -9.51 -2.78
C GLY A 12 21.16 -9.21 -3.71
N PHE A 13 19.92 -9.60 -3.35
CA PHE A 13 18.71 -9.21 -4.07
C PHE A 13 18.13 -7.89 -3.52
N GLY A 14 17.57 -7.06 -4.41
CA GLY A 14 16.90 -5.80 -4.05
C GLY A 14 15.45 -5.99 -3.59
N LEU A 15 14.96 -5.08 -2.74
CA LEU A 15 13.57 -5.04 -2.31
C LEU A 15 12.74 -4.18 -3.27
N VAL A 16 11.64 -4.72 -3.80
CA VAL A 16 10.74 -4.02 -4.73
C VAL A 16 9.33 -3.98 -4.16
N LEU A 17 8.75 -2.78 -4.07
CA LEU A 17 7.36 -2.56 -3.69
C LEU A 17 6.52 -2.30 -4.95
N THR A 18 5.40 -3.02 -5.07
CA THR A 18 4.51 -2.93 -6.24
C THR A 18 3.35 -1.95 -6.05
N LYS A 19 3.17 -1.43 -4.83
CA LYS A 19 2.15 -0.46 -4.47
C LYS A 19 2.72 0.61 -3.52
N PRO A 20 2.21 1.85 -3.58
CA PRO A 20 2.62 2.89 -2.65
C PRO A 20 2.17 2.57 -1.22
N LEU A 21 2.93 3.06 -0.24
CA LEU A 21 2.55 3.06 1.18
C LEU A 21 1.69 4.30 1.46
N GLY A 22 0.89 4.28 2.53
CA GLY A 22 0.14 5.46 2.97
C GLY A 22 -1.37 5.29 3.07
N THR A 23 -1.94 4.24 2.47
CA THR A 23 -3.39 3.98 2.43
C THR A 23 -4.12 4.15 3.77
N LYS A 24 -3.53 3.70 4.89
CA LYS A 24 -4.13 3.88 6.23
C LYS A 24 -4.21 5.36 6.66
N ALA A 25 -3.20 6.16 6.30
CA ALA A 25 -3.20 7.59 6.57
C ALA A 25 -4.25 8.29 5.69
N ASP A 26 -4.28 7.99 4.38
CA ASP A 26 -5.24 8.59 3.44
C ASP A 26 -6.69 8.31 3.86
N VAL A 27 -6.99 7.06 4.21
CA VAL A 27 -8.31 6.67 4.74
C VAL A 27 -8.62 7.38 6.06
N SER A 28 -7.64 7.52 6.96
CA SER A 28 -7.85 8.21 8.24
C SER A 28 -8.12 9.70 8.05
N VAL A 29 -7.41 10.37 7.13
CA VAL A 29 -7.62 11.78 6.82
C VAL A 29 -8.99 11.99 6.16
N TYR A 30 -9.39 11.11 5.25
CA TYR A 30 -10.73 11.13 4.65
C TYR A 30 -11.84 11.00 5.71
N LEU A 31 -11.72 10.05 6.64
CA LEU A 31 -12.67 9.90 7.75
C LEU A 31 -12.69 11.12 8.70
N SER A 32 -11.64 11.96 8.67
CA SER A 32 -11.57 13.18 9.46
C SER A 32 -12.49 14.27 8.93
N LEU A 33 -12.88 14.25 7.65
CA LEU A 33 -13.79 15.23 7.05
C LEU A 33 -15.14 15.30 7.78
N ASP A 34 -15.61 14.16 8.29
CA ASP A 34 -16.86 14.06 9.05
C ASP A 34 -16.71 14.44 10.54
N ILE A 35 -15.48 14.73 11.01
CA ILE A 35 -15.17 15.06 12.41
C ILE A 35 -14.50 16.44 12.46
N PRO A 36 -15.27 17.51 12.73
CA PRO A 36 -14.76 18.89 12.68
C PRO A 36 -13.53 19.14 13.56
N GLU A 37 -13.44 18.51 14.73
CA GLU A 37 -12.33 18.68 15.68
C GLU A 37 -10.99 18.15 15.16
N THR A 38 -11.02 17.12 14.31
CA THR A 38 -9.82 16.55 13.69
C THR A 38 -9.54 17.21 12.34
N TRP A 39 -10.57 17.54 11.56
CA TRP A 39 -10.43 18.29 10.31
C TRP A 39 -9.78 19.65 10.50
N ASN A 40 -10.19 20.42 11.52
CA ASN A 40 -9.63 21.75 11.79
C ASN A 40 -8.10 21.76 12.05
N LYS A 41 -7.51 20.60 12.41
CA LYS A 41 -6.05 20.45 12.59
C LYS A 41 -5.33 20.18 11.27
N ILE A 42 -6.05 19.67 10.28
CA ILE A 42 -5.53 19.13 9.02
C ILE A 42 -5.79 20.09 7.86
N GLU A 43 -6.89 20.85 7.89
CA GLU A 43 -7.28 21.83 6.86
C GLU A 43 -6.22 22.92 6.62
N LEU A 44 -5.31 23.12 7.58
CA LEU A 44 -4.18 24.06 7.46
C LEU A 44 -3.07 23.55 6.52
N VAL A 45 -3.06 22.26 6.21
CA VAL A 45 -1.97 21.58 5.47
C VAL A 45 -2.47 20.98 4.15
N VAL A 46 -3.74 20.58 4.07
CA VAL A 46 -4.30 19.90 2.89
C VAL A 46 -5.71 20.41 2.59
N THR A 47 -6.10 20.41 1.32
CA THR A 47 -7.46 20.76 0.91
C THR A 47 -8.37 19.54 0.93
N GLN A 48 -9.69 19.75 0.98
CA GLN A 48 -10.67 18.66 0.90
C GLN A 48 -10.57 17.90 -0.44
N GLU A 49 -10.31 18.60 -1.54
CA GLU A 49 -10.13 17.98 -2.87
C GLU A 49 -8.91 17.05 -2.89
N ASP A 50 -7.79 17.47 -2.30
CA ASP A 50 -6.58 16.63 -2.20
C ASP A 50 -6.85 15.35 -1.39
N VAL A 51 -7.65 15.47 -0.33
CA VAL A 51 -8.02 14.33 0.53
C VAL A 51 -8.93 13.35 -0.20
N GLU A 52 -9.90 13.84 -0.98
CA GLU A 52 -10.75 13.01 -1.82
C GLU A 52 -9.95 12.30 -2.91
N LEU A 53 -9.03 13.00 -3.57
CA LEU A 53 -8.12 12.40 -4.56
C LEU A 53 -7.24 11.31 -3.94
N ALA A 54 -6.59 11.60 -2.81
CA ALA A 54 -5.76 10.63 -2.09
C ALA A 54 -6.57 9.40 -1.64
N TYR A 55 -7.82 9.59 -1.21
CA TYR A 55 -8.71 8.50 -0.86
C TYR A 55 -9.07 7.63 -2.06
N GLN A 56 -9.41 8.24 -3.21
CA GLN A 56 -9.68 7.50 -4.44
C GLN A 56 -8.46 6.70 -4.91
N GLU A 57 -7.27 7.29 -4.86
CA GLU A 57 -6.02 6.60 -5.18
C GLU A 57 -5.76 5.44 -4.21
N ALA A 58 -5.95 5.65 -2.91
CA ALA A 58 -5.84 4.61 -1.90
C ALA A 58 -6.80 3.45 -2.17
N MET A 59 -8.06 3.74 -2.54
CA MET A 59 -9.07 2.75 -2.88
C MET A 59 -8.74 1.97 -4.16
N MET A 60 -8.28 2.67 -5.21
CA MET A 60 -7.83 2.04 -6.46
C MET A 60 -6.64 1.10 -6.21
N ASN A 61 -5.69 1.53 -5.38
CA ASN A 61 -4.53 0.73 -5.00
C ASN A 61 -4.91 -0.50 -4.16
N VAL A 62 -5.91 -0.41 -3.27
CA VAL A 62 -6.41 -1.57 -2.51
C VAL A 62 -7.20 -2.53 -3.39
N ALA A 63 -8.05 -2.01 -4.28
CA ALA A 63 -8.89 -2.81 -5.17
C ALA A 63 -8.09 -3.53 -6.27
N GLN A 64 -6.91 -3.01 -6.65
CA GLN A 64 -6.06 -3.63 -7.65
C GLN A 64 -5.51 -4.99 -7.17
N LEU A 65 -5.76 -6.06 -7.92
CA LEU A 65 -5.21 -7.38 -7.61
C LEU A 65 -3.70 -7.45 -7.92
N ASN A 66 -2.93 -8.11 -7.05
CA ASN A 66 -1.49 -8.38 -7.27
C ASN A 66 -1.23 -9.50 -8.30
N ARG A 67 -2.15 -9.74 -9.25
CA ARG A 67 -2.07 -10.84 -10.23
C ARG A 67 -0.85 -10.72 -11.13
N THR A 68 -0.56 -9.51 -11.62
CA THR A 68 0.62 -9.25 -12.46
C THR A 68 1.91 -9.42 -11.65
N ALA A 69 1.93 -9.00 -10.39
CA ALA A 69 3.07 -9.18 -9.49
C ALA A 69 3.36 -10.66 -9.23
N ALA A 70 2.32 -11.49 -9.06
CA ALA A 70 2.47 -12.95 -8.96
C ALA A 70 3.03 -13.58 -10.25
N GLY A 71 2.66 -13.05 -11.43
CA GLY A 71 3.24 -13.45 -12.70
C GLY A 71 4.75 -13.13 -12.79
N PHE A 72 5.16 -11.96 -12.30
CA PHE A 72 6.56 -11.56 -12.27
C PHE A 72 7.42 -12.42 -11.35
N MET A 73 6.87 -13.01 -10.28
CA MET A 73 7.61 -13.93 -9.43
C MET A 73 8.21 -15.09 -10.21
N HIS A 74 7.41 -15.67 -11.12
CA HIS A 74 7.84 -16.79 -11.95
C HIS A 74 8.83 -16.36 -13.03
N VAL A 75 8.57 -15.22 -13.68
CA VAL A 75 9.42 -14.73 -14.78
C VAL A 75 10.80 -14.32 -14.28
N PHE A 76 10.87 -13.66 -13.12
CA PHE A 76 12.12 -13.16 -12.55
C PHE A 76 12.73 -14.06 -11.47
N SER A 77 12.13 -15.23 -11.21
CA SER A 77 12.57 -16.16 -10.16
C SER A 77 12.78 -15.45 -8.82
N ALA A 78 11.81 -14.62 -8.43
CA ALA A 78 11.90 -13.83 -7.20
C ALA A 78 12.02 -14.80 -6.00
N PRO A 79 13.03 -14.63 -5.13
CA PRO A 79 13.32 -15.59 -4.07
C PRO A 79 12.25 -15.62 -2.98
N ALA A 80 11.59 -14.49 -2.70
CA ALA A 80 10.54 -14.38 -1.70
C ALA A 80 9.53 -13.29 -2.08
N MET A 81 8.29 -13.42 -1.57
CA MET A 81 7.28 -12.35 -1.64
C MET A 81 6.39 -12.38 -0.40
N THR A 82 6.10 -11.18 0.10
CA THR A 82 5.06 -10.97 1.10
C THR A 82 4.17 -9.82 0.66
N ASN A 83 2.88 -9.87 1.01
CA ASN A 83 1.96 -8.76 0.81
C ASN A 83 1.92 -7.90 2.09
N ILE A 84 2.01 -6.58 1.92
CA ILE A 84 1.94 -5.66 3.05
C ILE A 84 0.47 -5.39 3.38
N VAL A 85 -0.02 -5.99 4.46
CA VAL A 85 -1.36 -5.77 5.01
C VAL A 85 -1.30 -5.71 6.53
N GLY A 86 -2.11 -4.86 7.18
CA GLY A 86 -2.27 -4.84 8.64
C GLY A 86 -1.07 -4.31 9.43
N PHE A 87 0.05 -5.07 9.42
CA PHE A 87 1.29 -4.90 10.17
C PHE A 87 2.28 -3.88 9.57
N ARG A 88 1.94 -3.31 8.41
CA ARG A 88 2.76 -2.33 7.67
C ARG A 88 4.09 -2.96 7.21
N ILE A 89 5.03 -2.15 6.71
CA ILE A 89 6.26 -2.64 6.07
C ILE A 89 7.32 -3.19 7.06
N LEU A 90 7.16 -2.92 8.37
CA LEU A 90 8.14 -3.30 9.40
C LEU A 90 7.68 -4.48 10.26
N GLY A 91 6.45 -4.96 10.08
CA GLY A 91 5.83 -5.97 10.93
C GLY A 91 5.66 -7.32 10.27
#